data_AF-F2UHW0-F1
#
_entry.id   AF-F2UHW0-F1
#
_cell.length_a   1.000
_cell.length_b   1.000
_cell.length_c   1.000
_cell.angle_alpha   90.00
_cell.angle_beta   90.00
_cell.angle_gamma   90.00
#
_symmetry.space_group_name_H-M   'P 1'
#
loop_
_entity.id
_entity.type
_entity.pdbx_description
1 polymer ?
#
loop_
_entity_poly.entity_id
_entity_poly.type
_entity_poly.pdbx_seq_one_letter_code
_entity_poly.pdbx_strand_id
1 'polypeptide(L)'
;MAEDGWHLACEATAIPEKKGFKVRIEDRDIALFRDGDHVFALDARCYHAGGPLHMGDIEDVAGKTCIRCPWHHYKFAVGTGECVGMGRITTNTGVKQRRHRVKVEDGKVFVKVNTSGAFPSDRYYTPQMERLFRIP
;
A
#
# COMPACT_ATOMS: atom_id res chain seq x y z
N MET A 1 9.88 -1.45 -22.01
CA MET A 1 8.57 -1.64 -22.66
C MET A 1 7.70 -2.40 -21.67
N ALA A 2 6.59 -1.84 -21.22
CA ALA A 2 5.75 -2.45 -20.19
C ALA A 2 4.88 -3.54 -20.84
N GLU A 3 5.24 -4.80 -20.66
CA GLU A 3 4.39 -5.92 -21.04
C GLU A 3 3.14 -5.91 -20.15
N ASP A 4 1.95 -5.92 -20.76
CA ASP A 4 0.64 -6.06 -20.10
C ASP A 4 0.37 -5.14 -18.89
N GLY A 5 0.95 -3.94 -18.83
CA GLY A 5 0.76 -2.99 -17.72
C GLY A 5 1.50 -3.36 -16.43
N TRP A 6 2.55 -4.18 -16.51
CA TRP A 6 3.50 -4.37 -15.43
C TRP A 6 4.62 -3.32 -15.49
N HIS A 7 4.91 -2.73 -14.34
CA HIS A 7 5.98 -1.74 -14.17
C HIS A 7 7.04 -2.29 -13.24
N LEU A 8 8.31 -2.17 -13.62
CA LEU A 8 9.42 -2.41 -12.70
C LEU A 8 9.34 -1.38 -11.58
N ALA A 9 9.17 -1.83 -10.34
CA ALA A 9 9.02 -0.97 -9.18
C ALA A 9 10.37 -0.76 -8.46
N CYS A 10 11.06 -1.85 -8.12
CA CYS A 10 12.37 -1.83 -7.46
C CYS A 10 13.01 -3.23 -7.48
N GLU A 11 14.25 -3.32 -7.01
CA GLU A 11 14.86 -4.59 -6.59
C GLU A 11 14.16 -5.11 -5.32
N ALA A 12 14.00 -6.43 -5.18
CA ALA A 12 13.34 -7.04 -4.01
C ALA A 12 14.11 -6.80 -2.71
N THR A 13 15.42 -6.63 -2.81
CA THR A 13 16.31 -6.29 -1.68
C THR A 13 16.12 -4.85 -1.20
N ALA A 14 15.54 -3.96 -2.01
CA ALA A 14 15.25 -2.58 -1.62
C ALA A 14 14.09 -2.47 -0.63
N ILE A 15 13.24 -3.49 -0.52
CA ILE A 15 12.12 -3.55 0.42
C ILE A 15 12.60 -4.29 1.67
N PRO A 16 12.83 -3.61 2.81
CA PRO A 16 13.31 -4.29 4.01
C PRO A 16 12.22 -5.19 4.61
N GLU A 17 12.65 -6.23 5.32
CA GLU A 17 11.74 -7.14 6.01
C GLU A 17 10.88 -6.41 7.04
N LYS A 18 9.58 -6.69 7.05
CA LYS A 18 8.60 -6.06 7.97
C LYS A 18 8.59 -4.52 7.90
N LYS A 19 8.96 -3.93 6.76
CA LYS A 19 8.92 -2.48 6.51
C LYS A 19 8.22 -2.14 5.20
N GLY A 20 7.80 -0.88 5.11
CA GLY A 20 7.25 -0.32 3.88
C GLY A 20 8.33 0.33 3.01
N PHE A 21 8.15 0.24 1.70
CA PHE A 21 8.96 0.92 0.68
C PHE A 21 8.03 1.63 -0.30
N LYS A 22 8.24 2.93 -0.55
CA LYS A 22 7.36 3.71 -1.42
C LYS A 22 7.94 3.80 -2.84
N VAL A 23 7.11 3.53 -3.83
CA VAL A 23 7.39 3.76 -5.25
C VAL A 23 6.31 4.66 -5.85
N ARG A 24 6.68 5.38 -6.91
CA ARG A 24 5.73 6.12 -7.76
C ARG A 24 5.58 5.35 -9.07
N ILE A 25 4.36 4.95 -9.39
CA ILE A 25 4.05 4.30 -10.67
C ILE A 25 2.90 5.07 -11.28
N GLU A 26 3.13 5.62 -12.48
CA GLU A 26 2.21 6.54 -13.14
C GLU A 26 1.86 7.74 -12.24
N ASP A 27 0.57 7.94 -11.97
CA ASP A 27 0.03 8.99 -11.13
C ASP A 27 -0.23 8.54 -9.66
N ARG A 28 0.29 7.37 -9.26
CA ARG A 28 0.05 6.80 -7.91
C ARG A 28 1.32 6.50 -7.13
N ASP A 29 1.36 7.03 -5.91
CA ASP A 29 2.26 6.57 -4.84
C ASP A 29 1.76 5.22 -4.30
N ILE A 30 2.58 4.18 -4.41
CA ILE A 30 2.28 2.81 -3.97
C ILE A 30 3.25 2.44 -2.84
N ALA A 31 2.72 1.89 -1.76
CA ALA A 31 3.51 1.32 -0.68
C ALA A 31 3.63 -0.19 -0.86
N LEU A 32 4.87 -0.64 -0.96
CA LEU A 32 5.26 -2.03 -0.99
C LEU A 32 5.62 -2.51 0.41
N PHE A 33 5.20 -3.71 0.78
CA PHE A 33 5.45 -4.31 2.08
C PHE A 33 6.00 -5.71 1.89
N ARG A 34 7.02 -6.09 2.66
CA ARG A 34 7.58 -7.45 2.64
C ARG A 34 7.32 -8.18 3.95
N ASP A 35 6.83 -9.40 3.83
CA ASP A 35 6.64 -10.36 4.92
C ASP A 35 7.11 -11.75 4.45
N GLY A 36 8.31 -12.13 4.88
CA GLY A 36 9.03 -13.27 4.31
C GLY A 36 9.25 -13.11 2.80
N ASP A 37 8.89 -14.13 2.04
CA ASP A 37 9.03 -14.13 0.57
C ASP A 37 7.88 -13.40 -0.15
N HIS A 38 6.87 -12.91 0.59
CA HIS A 38 5.71 -12.26 0.00
C HIS A 38 5.89 -10.74 -0.02
N VAL A 39 5.61 -10.16 -1.19
CA VAL A 39 5.54 -8.70 -1.38
C VAL A 39 4.11 -8.30 -1.68
N PHE A 40 3.62 -7.29 -0.96
CA PHE A 40 2.28 -6.74 -1.08
C PHE A 40 2.34 -5.29 -1.54
N ALA A 41 1.33 -4.83 -2.27
CA ALA A 41 1.22 -3.44 -2.71
C ALA A 41 -0.15 -2.85 -2.39
N LEU A 42 -0.14 -1.71 -1.69
CA LEU A 42 -1.32 -0.88 -1.42
C LEU A 42 -1.09 0.54 -1.92
N ASP A 43 -2.17 1.31 -2.10
CA ASP A 43 -2.08 2.77 -2.15
C ASP A 43 -1.26 3.26 -0.93
N ALA A 44 -0.23 4.07 -1.14
CA ALA A 44 0.65 4.56 -0.07
C ALA A 44 -0.02 5.51 0.94
N ARG A 45 -1.17 6.10 0.60
CA ARG A 45 -1.88 7.09 1.42
C ARG A 45 -3.07 6.44 2.12
N CYS A 46 -3.03 6.41 3.45
CA CYS A 46 -4.10 5.86 4.29
C CYS A 46 -5.45 6.51 3.98
N TYR A 47 -6.49 5.71 3.70
CA TYR A 47 -7.81 6.24 3.32
C TYR A 47 -8.41 7.22 4.37
N HIS A 48 -8.04 7.09 5.64
CA HIS A 48 -8.59 7.89 6.72
C HIS A 48 -8.23 9.38 6.58
N ALA A 49 -6.94 9.69 6.47
CA ALA A 49 -6.45 11.08 6.48
C ALA A 49 -5.21 11.32 5.60
N GLY A 50 -4.81 10.37 4.74
CA GLY A 50 -3.67 10.53 3.82
C GLY A 50 -2.31 10.14 4.39
N GLY A 51 -2.30 9.49 5.56
CA GLY A 51 -1.06 9.12 6.25
C GLY A 51 -0.15 8.18 5.44
N PRO A 52 1.17 8.31 5.57
CA PRO A 52 2.15 7.57 4.78
C PRO A 52 2.26 6.12 5.27
N LEU A 53 1.56 5.19 4.63
CA LEU A 53 1.53 3.79 5.06
C LEU A 53 2.91 3.12 4.99
N HIS A 54 3.76 3.51 4.04
CA HIS A 54 5.13 2.99 3.94
C HIS A 54 6.01 3.29 5.18
N MET A 55 5.64 4.29 5.98
CA MET A 55 6.31 4.66 7.23
C MET A 55 5.70 3.97 8.46
N GLY A 56 4.70 3.10 8.27
CA GLY A 56 4.02 2.39 9.33
C GLY A 56 4.76 1.12 9.79
N ASP A 57 4.24 0.52 10.86
CA ASP A 57 4.72 -0.77 11.37
C ASP A 57 3.85 -1.91 10.87
N ILE A 58 4.49 -3.02 10.51
CA ILE A 58 3.79 -4.27 10.17
C ILE A 58 3.54 -5.08 11.45
N GLU A 59 2.31 -5.49 11.66
CA GLU A 59 1.84 -6.23 12.84
C GLU A 59 0.87 -7.35 12.46
N ASP A 60 0.75 -8.37 13.31
CA ASP A 60 -0.32 -9.36 13.19
C ASP A 60 -1.58 -8.84 13.89
N VAL A 61 -2.71 -8.87 13.19
CA VAL A 61 -4.00 -8.47 13.72
C VAL A 61 -5.03 -9.52 13.33
N ALA A 62 -5.48 -10.29 14.32
CA ALA A 62 -6.43 -11.38 14.12
C ALA A 62 -5.96 -12.38 13.04
N GLY A 63 -4.67 -12.74 13.04
CA GLY A 63 -4.08 -13.70 12.11
C GLY A 63 -3.87 -13.15 10.70
N LYS A 64 -3.88 -11.82 10.52
CA LYS A 64 -3.60 -11.15 9.26
C LYS A 64 -2.38 -10.24 9.43
N THR A 65 -1.43 -10.33 8.50
CA THR A 65 -0.38 -9.31 8.35
C THR A 65 -1.02 -7.97 7.99
N CYS A 66 -0.81 -6.97 8.84
CA CYS A 66 -1.40 -5.66 8.72
C CYS A 66 -0.35 -4.55 8.77
N ILE A 67 -0.55 -3.50 7.99
CA ILE A 67 0.18 -2.24 8.13
C ILE A 67 -0.58 -1.29 9.05
N ARG A 68 0.08 -0.82 10.10
CA ARG A 68 -0.44 0.19 11.03
C ARG A 68 0.01 1.57 10.59
N CYS A 69 -0.96 2.42 10.19
CA CYS A 69 -0.71 3.79 9.80
C CYS A 69 -0.06 4.59 10.95
N PRO A 70 1.03 5.33 10.70
CA PRO A 70 1.75 6.04 11.77
C PRO A 70 1.00 7.25 12.34
N TRP A 71 0.01 7.79 11.62
CA TRP A 71 -0.72 8.99 12.08
C TRP A 71 -1.83 8.68 13.09
N HIS A 72 -2.75 7.78 12.74
CA HIS A 72 -3.95 7.51 13.56
C HIS A 72 -4.14 6.03 13.87
N HIS A 73 -3.11 5.20 13.62
CA HIS A 73 -3.09 3.77 13.96
C HIS A 73 -4.22 2.94 13.36
N TYR A 74 -4.74 3.36 12.20
CA TYR A 74 -5.59 2.51 11.37
C TYR A 74 -4.77 1.34 10.84
N LYS A 75 -5.39 0.16 10.79
CA LYS A 75 -4.72 -1.10 10.46
C LYS A 75 -5.33 -1.69 9.21
N PHE A 76 -4.49 -2.03 8.24
CA PHE A 76 -4.93 -2.57 6.96
C PHE A 76 -4.28 -3.92 6.70
N ALA A 77 -5.08 -4.94 6.45
CA ALA A 77 -4.57 -6.24 6.02
C ALA A 77 -3.92 -6.11 4.63
N VAL A 78 -2.60 -6.31 4.52
CA VAL A 78 -1.87 -6.06 3.26
C VAL A 78 -2.27 -7.04 2.15
N GLY A 79 -2.75 -8.22 2.54
CA GLY A 79 -3.27 -9.25 1.63
C GLY A 79 -4.66 -8.96 1.05
N THR A 80 -5.46 -8.06 1.62
CA THR A 80 -6.85 -7.82 1.18
C THR A 80 -7.23 -6.35 1.02
N GLY A 81 -6.53 -5.43 1.68
CA GLY A 81 -6.88 -4.01 1.73
C GLY A 81 -8.01 -3.69 2.73
N GLU A 82 -8.45 -4.69 3.50
CA GLU A 82 -9.46 -4.53 4.55
C GLU A 82 -8.94 -3.65 5.69
N CYS A 83 -9.76 -2.69 6.11
CA CYS A 83 -9.52 -1.96 7.34
C CYS A 83 -9.98 -2.82 8.52
N VAL A 84 -9.01 -3.39 9.25
CA VAL A 84 -9.22 -4.32 10.37
C VAL A 84 -8.99 -3.69 11.75
N GLY A 85 -8.63 -2.40 11.77
CA GLY A 85 -8.55 -1.64 13.01
C GLY A 85 -8.62 -0.14 12.78
N MET A 86 -9.28 0.55 13.71
CA MET A 86 -9.46 2.00 13.73
C MET A 86 -8.91 2.51 15.07
N GLY A 87 -7.65 2.92 15.07
CA GLY A 87 -6.96 3.31 16.30
C GLY A 87 -6.84 2.14 17.28
N ARG A 88 -7.49 2.27 18.45
CA ARG A 88 -7.50 1.23 19.51
C ARG A 88 -8.58 0.16 19.31
N ILE A 89 -9.48 0.36 18.35
CA ILE A 89 -10.62 -0.55 18.11
C ILE A 89 -10.22 -1.55 17.03
N THR A 90 -10.30 -2.84 17.35
CA THR A 90 -10.18 -3.93 16.36
C THR A 90 -11.56 -4.20 15.76
N THR A 91 -11.71 -3.95 14.47
CA THR A 91 -12.99 -4.10 13.75
C THR A 91 -12.73 -4.19 12.25
N ASN A 92 -13.45 -5.06 11.54
CA ASN A 92 -13.37 -5.15 10.09
C ASN A 92 -14.49 -4.33 9.44
N THR A 93 -14.13 -3.27 8.71
CA THR A 93 -15.09 -2.39 8.01
C THR A 93 -15.10 -2.60 6.50
N GLY A 94 -14.53 -3.72 6.03
CA GLY A 94 -14.37 -4.07 4.63
C GLY A 94 -13.15 -3.45 3.97
N VAL A 95 -13.04 -3.61 2.65
CA VAL A 95 -11.92 -3.10 1.85
C VAL A 95 -11.98 -1.58 1.78
N LYS A 96 -10.96 -0.91 2.32
CA LYS A 96 -10.83 0.55 2.30
C LYS A 96 -9.59 1.03 1.55
N GLN A 97 -8.56 0.20 1.53
CA GLN A 97 -7.28 0.50 0.90
C GLN A 97 -7.15 -0.30 -0.39
N ARG A 98 -6.99 0.38 -1.53
CA ARG A 98 -6.80 -0.26 -2.82
C ARG A 98 -5.51 -1.09 -2.82
N ARG A 99 -5.60 -2.30 -3.39
CA ARG A 99 -4.45 -3.16 -3.64
C ARG A 99 -4.03 -3.11 -5.10
N HIS A 100 -2.73 -3.27 -5.33
CA HIS A 100 -2.15 -3.46 -6.66
C HIS A 100 -1.59 -4.88 -6.77
N ARG A 101 -1.45 -5.36 -8.00
CA ARG A 101 -0.87 -6.69 -8.23
C ARG A 101 0.64 -6.60 -8.18
N VAL A 102 1.26 -7.59 -7.57
CA VAL A 102 2.73 -7.70 -7.46
C VAL A 102 3.16 -9.04 -8.03
N LYS A 103 4.31 -9.05 -8.71
CA LYS A 103 5.06 -10.27 -9.01
C LYS A 103 6.54 -10.01 -8.73
N VAL A 104 7.27 -11.06 -8.35
CA VAL A 104 8.71 -11.02 -8.11
C VAL A 104 9.36 -12.01 -9.07
N GLU A 105 10.23 -11.52 -9.95
CA GLU A 105 10.92 -12.29 -10.99
C GLU A 105 12.37 -11.83 -11.05
N ASP A 106 13.33 -12.76 -11.06
CA ASP A 106 14.77 -12.47 -11.13
C ASP A 106 15.27 -11.41 -10.14
N GLY A 107 14.78 -11.48 -8.90
CA GLY A 107 15.14 -10.53 -7.84
C GLY A 107 14.48 -9.15 -7.97
N LYS A 108 13.63 -8.93 -8.97
CA LYS A 108 12.96 -7.66 -9.23
C LYS A 108 11.48 -7.72 -8.90
N VAL A 109 10.97 -6.62 -8.35
CA VAL A 109 9.55 -6.46 -8.02
C VAL A 109 8.87 -5.68 -9.12
N PHE A 110 7.83 -6.27 -9.69
CA PHE A 110 6.96 -5.63 -10.67
C PHE A 110 5.58 -5.40 -10.07
N VAL A 111 5.00 -4.25 -10.38
CA VAL A 111 3.67 -3.87 -9.93
C VAL A 111 2.80 -3.57 -11.13
N LYS A 112 1.58 -4.11 -11.13
CA LYS A 112 0.53 -3.74 -12.06
C LYS A 112 -0.54 -2.96 -11.31
N VAL A 113 -0.71 -1.70 -11.70
CA VAL A 113 -1.63 -0.77 -11.06
C VAL A 113 -3.06 -1.26 -11.27
N ASN A 114 -3.79 -1.47 -10.18
CA ASN A 114 -5.21 -1.79 -10.24
C ASN A 114 -6.04 -0.51 -10.38
N THR A 115 -6.67 -0.32 -11.54
CA THR A 115 -7.56 0.82 -11.81
C THR A 115 -9.05 0.46 -11.75
N SER A 116 -9.41 -0.80 -11.45
CA SER A 116 -10.80 -1.25 -11.45
C SER A 116 -11.51 -0.89 -10.13
N GLY A 117 -12.80 -0.57 -10.23
CA GLY A 117 -13.64 -0.20 -9.07
C GLY A 117 -13.24 1.13 -8.43
N ALA A 118 -14.02 1.54 -7.42
CA ALA A 118 -13.74 2.72 -6.60
C ALA A 118 -13.46 2.28 -5.16
N PHE A 119 -12.40 2.80 -4.57
CA PHE A 119 -12.03 2.55 -3.18
C PHE A 119 -11.88 3.87 -2.41
N PRO A 120 -12.16 3.89 -1.10
CA PRO A 120 -11.99 5.08 -0.27
C PRO A 120 -10.60 5.73 -0.35
N SER A 121 -9.54 4.95 -0.57
CA SER A 121 -8.17 5.47 -0.73
C SER A 121 -7.95 6.30 -2.00
N ASP A 122 -8.81 6.17 -3.02
CA ASP A 122 -8.69 6.91 -4.29
C ASP A 122 -8.78 8.43 -4.10
N ARG A 123 -9.39 8.89 -3.01
CA ARG A 123 -9.48 10.32 -2.67
C ARG A 123 -8.12 11.02 -2.68
N TYR A 124 -7.04 10.32 -2.36
CA TYR A 124 -5.69 10.90 -2.25
C TYR A 124 -4.91 10.91 -3.57
N TYR A 125 -5.51 10.40 -4.65
CA TYR A 125 -4.91 10.33 -6.00
C TYR A 125 -5.74 11.13 -7.00
N THR A 126 -6.36 12.22 -6.54
CA THR A 126 -7.03 13.20 -7.39
C THR A 126 -6.06 14.33 -7.76
N PRO A 127 -6.25 15.01 -8.91
CA PRO A 127 -5.38 16.11 -9.31
C PRO A 127 -5.21 17.22 -8.25
N GLN A 128 -6.24 17.44 -7.41
CA GLN A 128 -6.18 18.39 -6.30
C GLN A 128 -5.23 17.90 -5.20
N MET A 129 -5.33 16.63 -4.80
CA MET A 129 -4.52 16.05 -3.75
C MET A 129 -3.07 15.84 -4.18
N GLU A 130 -2.84 15.49 -5.45
CA GLU A 130 -1.48 15.38 -6.00
C GLU A 130 -0.68 16.66 -5.81
N ARG A 131 -1.31 17.84 -5.97
CA ARG A 131 -0.66 19.13 -5.72
C ARG A 131 -0.30 19.33 -4.25
N LEU A 132 -1.16 18.89 -3.35
CA LEU A 132 -0.97 19.04 -1.91
C LEU A 132 0.14 18.12 -1.37
N PHE A 133 0.22 16.88 -1.87
CA PHE A 133 1.23 15.91 -1.42
C PHE A 133 2.57 16.00 -2.19
N ARG A 134 2.69 16.92 -3.15
CA ARG A 134 3.94 17.24 -3.87
C ARG A 134 4.80 18.33 -3.20
N ILE A 135 4.41 18.82 -2.02
CA ILE A 135 5.24 19.77 -1.28
C ILE A 135 6.48 19.01 -0.74
N PRO A 136 7.70 19.43 -1.12
CA PRO A 136 8.95 18.75 -0.77
C PRO A 136 9.25 18.74 0.72
#